data_AF-K3WRP2-F1
#
_entry.id   AF-K3WRP2-F1
#
_cell.length_a   1.000
_cell.length_b   1.000
_cell.length_c   1.000
_cell.angle_alpha   90.00
_cell.angle_beta   90.00
_cell.angle_gamma   90.00
#
_symmetry.space_group_name_H-M   'P 1'
#
loop_
_entity.id
_entity.type
_entity.pdbx_description
1 polymer ?
#
loop_
_entity_poly.entity_id
_entity_poly.type
_entity_poly.pdbx_seq_one_letter_code
_entity_poly.pdbx_strand_id
1 'polypeptide(L)'
;MSPTNAAAPRTINALAAFEQSGEVKPWQYQSRPLGAEDVEIQISHCGICGSDIHTLDCGWGPTAFPCVVGHEIVGVVTAAGPDVKDLAVGDRVGVGAQAWACLNKDKERPCAECASSAESYCSRGVWTYNAKYEDGASTYGGYADYIRVLADCAFKIPDNIPSDAAAPLLCAGATVFSPLKKHNVKPGDRVGVIGIGGLGHIAIQFIRALGATPIAFSRSASKEQEIRGLGAEEFYNLSDPEHAQKAVGSVNVLLITADATNMPYNTYLTLLRTGGTVVMLGVPNDNVTFSPFSLLAKGINFTGSVIGSIQDIKDMLKVASEKNVRPIIQKVPMAKANEGIQMVRKGSVRYRVFIRALGATPIAFSRSASKEQEIRGLGAEEFYNLSDPEHAQKAVGSVNVLLITADATNMPYNTYLTLLRTGGTVVMLGVPNDNVTFSPFSLLAKGINFTGSVIGSIQDIKDMLKVASEKNVRPIIQKVPMAKANEGIQMVRKGSVRYRVVLEN
;
A
#
# COMPACT_ATOMS: atom_id res chain seq x y z
N MET A 1 -23.34 -2.61 -37.55
CA MET A 1 -22.85 -2.77 -36.16
C MET A 1 -22.20 -1.46 -35.78
N SER A 2 -22.86 -0.67 -34.93
CA SER A 2 -22.35 0.64 -34.50
C SER A 2 -21.12 0.43 -33.58
N PRO A 3 -20.09 1.29 -33.66
CA PRO A 3 -18.91 1.15 -32.82
C PRO A 3 -19.34 1.34 -31.36
N THR A 4 -19.18 0.29 -30.57
CA THR A 4 -19.38 0.28 -29.12
C THR A 4 -18.59 1.43 -28.50
N ASN A 5 -19.25 2.30 -27.73
CA ASN A 5 -18.69 3.47 -27.06
C ASN A 5 -17.49 3.11 -26.17
N ALA A 6 -16.29 3.03 -26.75
CA ALA A 6 -15.04 3.09 -26.01
C ALA A 6 -14.98 4.46 -25.33
N ALA A 7 -14.80 4.50 -24.01
CA ALA A 7 -14.67 5.77 -23.31
C ALA A 7 -13.46 6.53 -23.88
N ALA A 8 -13.67 7.80 -24.24
CA ALA A 8 -12.66 8.64 -24.85
C ALA A 8 -11.38 8.72 -23.98
N PRO A 9 -10.22 9.04 -24.59
CA PRO A 9 -9.05 9.49 -23.85
C PRO A 9 -9.44 10.53 -22.79
N ARG A 10 -8.85 10.40 -21.60
CA ARG A 10 -8.96 11.39 -20.52
C ARG A 10 -7.60 11.93 -20.13
N THR A 11 -7.59 13.18 -19.67
CA THR A 11 -6.44 13.79 -19.00
C THR A 11 -6.18 13.09 -17.67
N ILE A 12 -4.94 12.66 -17.47
CA ILE A 12 -4.43 12.06 -16.24
C ILE A 12 -3.39 12.99 -15.63
N ASN A 13 -3.51 13.27 -14.34
CA ASN A 13 -2.40 13.85 -13.57
C ASN A 13 -1.54 12.73 -13.01
N ALA A 14 -0.23 12.92 -13.06
CA ALA A 14 0.76 11.94 -12.62
C ALA A 14 2.02 12.63 -12.08
N LEU A 15 2.87 11.84 -11.45
CA LEU A 15 4.26 12.17 -11.16
C LEU A 15 5.15 11.36 -12.11
N ALA A 16 5.91 12.05 -12.95
CA ALA A 16 6.77 11.43 -13.95
C ALA A 16 8.24 11.84 -13.75
N ALA A 17 9.15 10.91 -14.03
CA ALA A 17 10.53 11.24 -14.31
C ALA A 17 10.69 11.59 -15.79
N PHE A 18 11.56 12.55 -16.10
CA PHE A 18 11.84 13.01 -17.46
C PHE A 18 13.28 12.68 -17.91
N GLU A 19 14.10 12.24 -16.97
CA GLU A 19 15.51 11.95 -17.12
C GLU A 19 15.96 11.01 -16.00
N GLN A 20 17.19 10.49 -16.09
CA GLN A 20 17.82 9.65 -15.07
C GLN A 20 18.30 10.48 -13.86
N SER A 21 17.41 11.25 -13.25
CA SER A 21 17.67 12.03 -12.02
C SER A 21 17.21 11.28 -10.76
N GLY A 22 16.37 10.25 -10.93
CA GLY A 22 15.77 9.55 -9.82
C GLY A 22 14.70 10.36 -9.08
N GLU A 23 14.22 11.47 -9.67
CA GLU A 23 13.17 12.35 -9.15
C GLU A 23 11.94 12.32 -10.06
N VAL A 24 10.76 12.42 -9.44
CA VAL A 24 9.48 12.56 -10.16
C VAL A 24 8.90 13.97 -9.98
N LYS A 25 8.31 14.50 -11.05
CA LYS A 25 7.71 15.85 -11.12
C LYS A 25 6.28 15.75 -11.66
N PRO A 26 5.37 16.67 -11.30
CA PRO A 26 4.02 16.69 -11.84
C PRO A 26 4.01 16.72 -13.37
N TRP A 27 3.16 15.89 -13.95
CA TRP A 27 2.97 15.79 -15.39
C TRP A 27 1.52 15.45 -15.71
N GLN A 28 1.06 15.89 -16.88
CA GLN A 28 -0.25 15.54 -17.41
C GLN A 28 -0.10 14.86 -18.77
N TYR A 29 -0.90 13.82 -18.98
CA TYR A 29 -0.94 13.09 -20.25
C TYR A 29 -2.35 12.65 -20.61
N GLN A 30 -2.54 12.28 -21.88
CA GLN A 30 -3.79 11.66 -22.35
C GLN A 30 -3.69 10.15 -22.26
N SER A 31 -4.61 9.54 -21.54
CA SER A 31 -4.74 8.08 -21.51
C SER A 31 -5.14 7.51 -22.88
N ARG A 32 -4.77 6.26 -23.16
CA ARG A 32 -5.32 5.52 -24.30
C ARG A 32 -6.85 5.36 -24.15
N PRO A 33 -7.62 5.22 -25.24
CA PRO A 33 -9.05 4.90 -25.17
C PRO A 33 -9.32 3.66 -24.31
N LEU A 34 -10.47 3.61 -23.64
CA LEU A 34 -10.87 2.43 -22.87
C LEU A 34 -11.23 1.31 -23.84
N GLY A 35 -10.43 0.24 -23.88
CA GLY A 35 -10.68 -0.92 -24.72
C GLY A 35 -11.83 -1.77 -24.21
N ALA A 36 -12.27 -2.72 -25.05
CA ALA A 36 -13.46 -3.51 -24.78
C ALA A 36 -13.35 -4.41 -23.53
N GLU A 37 -12.15 -4.90 -23.24
CA GLU A 37 -11.85 -5.76 -22.09
C GLU A 37 -11.16 -5.01 -20.93
N ASP A 38 -11.03 -3.68 -21.03
CA ASP A 38 -10.32 -2.90 -20.05
C ASP A 38 -11.21 -2.41 -18.92
N VAL A 39 -10.60 -2.14 -17.77
CA VAL A 39 -11.18 -1.35 -16.68
C VAL A 39 -10.39 -0.06 -16.49
N GLU A 40 -11.10 1.02 -16.22
CA GLU A 40 -10.51 2.26 -15.68
C GLU A 40 -10.64 2.24 -14.16
N ILE A 41 -9.52 2.51 -13.49
CA ILE A 41 -9.41 2.47 -12.03
C ILE A 41 -8.97 3.85 -11.57
N GLN A 42 -9.76 4.46 -10.67
CA GLN A 42 -9.32 5.62 -9.90
C GLN A 42 -8.37 5.15 -8.81
N ILE A 43 -7.12 5.58 -8.90
CA ILE A 43 -6.06 5.17 -8.00
C ILE A 43 -6.25 5.87 -6.67
N SER A 44 -6.26 5.09 -5.59
CA SER A 44 -6.33 5.61 -4.23
C SER A 44 -5.01 5.44 -3.50
N HIS A 45 -4.26 4.40 -3.87
CA HIS A 45 -3.11 3.87 -3.16
C HIS A 45 -2.10 3.32 -4.19
N CYS A 46 -0.82 3.65 -4.08
CA CYS A 46 0.26 2.95 -4.78
C CYS A 46 1.45 2.70 -3.84
N GLY A 47 1.99 1.49 -3.81
CA GLY A 47 3.24 1.20 -3.12
C GLY A 47 4.48 1.70 -3.86
N ILE A 48 5.59 1.90 -3.13
CA ILE A 48 6.92 2.16 -3.68
C ILE A 48 7.74 0.87 -3.56
N CYS A 49 8.19 0.35 -4.69
CA CYS A 49 8.94 -0.88 -4.79
C CYS A 49 10.37 -0.62 -5.30
N GLY A 50 11.29 -1.56 -5.03
CA GLY A 50 12.67 -1.49 -5.53
C GLY A 50 12.73 -1.42 -7.07
N SER A 51 11.79 -2.06 -7.77
CA SER A 51 11.71 -1.98 -9.24
C SER A 51 11.41 -0.58 -9.75
N ASP A 52 10.70 0.25 -8.98
CA ASP A 52 10.48 1.65 -9.35
C ASP A 52 11.83 2.39 -9.33
N ILE A 53 12.66 2.16 -8.31
CA ILE A 53 14.00 2.75 -8.18
C ILE A 53 14.92 2.29 -9.31
N HIS A 54 15.00 0.98 -9.55
CA HIS A 54 15.82 0.42 -10.64
C HIS A 54 15.42 0.98 -12.01
N THR A 55 14.13 1.23 -12.23
CA THR A 55 13.65 1.85 -13.48
C THR A 55 14.00 3.34 -13.53
N LEU A 56 13.74 4.10 -12.47
CA LEU A 56 14.07 5.54 -12.43
C LEU A 56 15.56 5.80 -12.61
N ASP A 57 16.39 4.89 -12.11
CA ASP A 57 17.86 4.99 -12.14
C ASP A 57 18.48 4.29 -13.38
N CYS A 58 17.66 3.78 -14.31
CA CYS A 58 18.09 3.01 -15.50
C CYS A 58 18.99 1.79 -15.18
N GLY A 59 18.83 1.18 -14.00
CA GLY A 59 19.66 0.08 -13.51
C GLY A 59 19.50 -1.23 -14.30
N TRP A 60 18.32 -1.46 -14.88
CA TRP A 60 18.03 -2.63 -15.71
C TRP A 60 18.09 -2.36 -17.22
N GLY A 61 18.65 -1.20 -17.59
CA GLY A 61 18.72 -0.73 -18.97
C GLY A 61 18.04 0.63 -19.17
N PRO A 62 18.03 1.15 -20.42
CA PRO A 62 17.45 2.46 -20.70
C PRO A 62 15.96 2.53 -20.38
N THR A 63 15.56 3.59 -19.68
CA THR A 63 14.15 3.91 -19.40
C THR A 63 13.57 4.82 -20.47
N ALA A 64 12.34 4.53 -20.90
CA ALA A 64 11.60 5.38 -21.83
C ALA A 64 10.98 6.55 -21.08
N PHE A 65 11.62 7.72 -21.16
CA PHE A 65 11.09 8.96 -20.58
C PHE A 65 10.11 9.68 -21.53
N PRO A 66 9.08 10.39 -21.01
CA PRO A 66 8.71 10.49 -19.60
C PRO A 66 8.18 9.15 -19.04
N CYS A 67 8.55 8.82 -17.80
CA CYS A 67 8.21 7.56 -17.15
C CYS A 67 7.41 7.82 -15.87
N VAL A 68 6.24 7.20 -15.76
CA VAL A 68 5.41 7.19 -14.54
C VAL A 68 5.52 5.79 -13.95
N VAL A 69 6.22 5.64 -12.84
CA VAL A 69 6.41 4.34 -12.15
C VAL A 69 5.22 4.00 -11.25
N GLY A 70 5.33 2.90 -10.49
CA GLY A 70 4.30 2.42 -9.57
C GLY A 70 3.53 1.24 -10.15
N HIS A 71 3.61 0.10 -9.47
CA HIS A 71 2.99 -1.16 -9.91
C HIS A 71 2.40 -1.97 -8.75
N GLU A 72 2.11 -1.27 -7.65
CA GLU A 72 1.50 -1.80 -6.44
C GLU A 72 0.21 -1.02 -6.17
N ILE A 73 -0.75 -1.11 -7.09
CA ILE A 73 -1.84 -0.14 -7.22
C ILE A 73 -3.10 -0.68 -6.55
N VAL A 74 -3.81 0.16 -5.78
CA VAL A 74 -5.17 -0.13 -5.29
C VAL A 74 -6.08 1.06 -5.54
N GLY A 75 -7.30 0.78 -6.00
CA GLY A 75 -8.26 1.79 -6.41
C GLY A 75 -9.69 1.27 -6.52
N VAL A 76 -10.54 2.08 -7.14
CA VAL A 76 -11.94 1.76 -7.41
C VAL A 76 -12.19 1.82 -8.91
N VAL A 77 -12.90 0.83 -9.45
CA VAL A 77 -13.29 0.83 -10.86
C VAL A 77 -14.27 1.97 -11.13
N THR A 78 -13.95 2.85 -12.08
CA THR A 78 -14.79 3.99 -12.49
C THR A 78 -15.42 3.81 -13.87
N ALA A 79 -14.84 2.95 -14.71
CA ALA A 79 -15.43 2.54 -15.98
C ALA A 79 -14.97 1.12 -16.34
N ALA A 80 -15.77 0.42 -17.14
CA ALA A 80 -15.44 -0.90 -17.65
C ALA A 80 -15.85 -0.98 -19.13
N GLY A 81 -15.04 -1.67 -19.94
CA GLY A 81 -15.38 -1.96 -21.32
C GLY A 81 -16.53 -2.97 -21.43
N PRO A 82 -17.21 -3.03 -22.59
CA PRO A 82 -18.37 -3.90 -22.81
C PRO A 82 -18.13 -5.41 -22.62
N ASP A 83 -16.89 -5.87 -22.75
CA ASP A 83 -16.54 -7.30 -22.67
C ASP A 83 -16.04 -7.70 -21.27
N VAL A 84 -16.00 -6.77 -20.32
CA VAL A 84 -15.63 -7.03 -18.92
C VAL A 84 -16.78 -7.75 -18.21
N LYS A 85 -16.48 -8.88 -17.56
CA LYS A 85 -17.49 -9.76 -16.94
C LYS A 85 -17.41 -9.80 -15.41
N ASP A 86 -16.20 -9.89 -14.86
CA ASP A 86 -15.99 -10.20 -13.44
C ASP A 86 -15.80 -8.96 -12.54
N LEU A 87 -15.75 -7.77 -13.15
CA LEU A 87 -15.56 -6.48 -12.47
C LEU A 87 -16.67 -5.50 -12.86
N ALA A 88 -17.10 -4.68 -11.91
CA ALA A 88 -18.10 -3.65 -12.09
C ALA A 88 -17.63 -2.31 -11.51
N VAL A 89 -18.23 -1.21 -11.97
CA VAL A 89 -18.01 0.13 -11.41
C VAL A 89 -18.32 0.11 -9.91
N GLY A 90 -17.42 0.67 -9.11
CA GLY A 90 -17.49 0.65 -7.64
C GLY A 90 -16.71 -0.50 -6.98
N ASP A 91 -16.28 -1.51 -7.73
CA ASP A 91 -15.43 -2.58 -7.18
C ASP A 91 -14.08 -2.01 -6.72
N ARG A 92 -13.63 -2.44 -5.53
CA ARG A 92 -12.30 -2.16 -5.01
C ARG A 92 -11.31 -3.20 -5.54
N VAL A 93 -10.39 -2.75 -6.37
CA VAL A 93 -9.45 -3.61 -7.10
C VAL A 93 -8.01 -3.17 -6.88
N GLY A 94 -7.08 -4.09 -7.14
CA GLY A 94 -5.66 -3.79 -7.25
C GLY A 94 -5.04 -4.30 -8.53
N VAL A 95 -3.93 -3.67 -8.93
CA VAL A 95 -3.15 -4.00 -10.13
C VAL A 95 -1.69 -4.18 -9.74
N GLY A 96 -1.09 -5.27 -10.23
CA GLY A 96 0.31 -5.61 -10.00
C GLY A 96 1.25 -5.08 -11.09
N ALA A 97 2.35 -5.80 -11.32
CA ALA A 97 3.38 -5.42 -12.31
C ALA A 97 3.00 -5.66 -13.77
N GLN A 98 1.98 -6.46 -14.05
CA GLN A 98 1.51 -6.74 -15.40
C GLN A 98 0.15 -6.08 -15.63
N ALA A 99 0.03 -5.27 -16.67
CA ALA A 99 -1.19 -4.55 -17.03
C ALA A 99 -1.99 -5.25 -18.16
N TRP A 100 -1.32 -6.12 -18.93
CA TRP A 100 -1.95 -6.89 -20.00
C TRP A 100 -1.16 -8.17 -20.30
N ALA A 101 -1.86 -9.20 -20.75
CA ALA A 101 -1.30 -10.39 -21.37
C ALA A 101 -2.24 -10.88 -22.48
N CYS A 102 -1.73 -11.66 -23.44
CA CYS A 102 -2.57 -12.14 -24.54
C CYS A 102 -3.61 -13.18 -24.14
N LEU A 103 -3.40 -13.82 -22.98
CA LEU A 103 -4.26 -14.86 -22.40
C LEU A 103 -4.64 -15.98 -23.38
N ASN A 104 -3.80 -16.19 -24.40
CA ASN A 104 -4.04 -17.13 -25.49
C ASN A 104 -5.41 -16.93 -26.18
N LYS A 105 -5.94 -15.69 -26.21
CA LYS A 105 -7.24 -15.36 -26.81
C LYS A 105 -7.20 -15.33 -28.35
N ASP A 106 -6.06 -14.94 -28.92
CA ASP A 106 -5.84 -14.94 -30.38
C ASP A 106 -5.42 -16.33 -30.87
N LYS A 107 -6.33 -17.04 -31.54
CA LYS A 107 -6.11 -18.40 -32.03
C LYS A 107 -5.10 -18.49 -33.18
N GLU A 108 -4.92 -17.40 -33.92
CA GLU A 108 -3.96 -17.33 -35.03
C GLU A 108 -2.53 -17.09 -34.53
N ARG A 109 -2.39 -16.62 -33.27
CA ARG A 109 -1.11 -16.38 -32.59
C ARG A 109 -1.11 -17.11 -31.24
N PRO A 110 -1.02 -18.45 -31.22
CA PRO A 110 -1.02 -19.22 -30.00
C PRO A 110 0.18 -18.84 -29.11
N CYS A 111 -0.04 -18.82 -27.79
CA CYS A 111 0.97 -18.51 -26.79
C CYS A 111 1.05 -19.64 -25.76
N ALA A 112 2.16 -20.38 -25.79
CA ALA A 112 2.37 -21.55 -24.92
C ALA A 112 2.37 -21.18 -23.44
N GLU A 113 2.91 -20.01 -23.09
CA GLU A 113 2.97 -19.53 -21.71
C GLU A 113 1.57 -19.26 -21.17
N CYS A 114 0.74 -18.51 -21.92
CA CYS A 114 -0.64 -18.26 -21.51
C CYS A 114 -1.50 -19.53 -21.52
N ALA A 115 -1.29 -20.44 -22.48
CA ALA A 115 -2.00 -21.73 -22.53
C ALA A 115 -1.70 -22.63 -21.31
N SER A 116 -0.56 -22.40 -20.64
CA SER A 116 -0.13 -23.15 -19.46
C SER A 116 -0.32 -22.38 -18.14
N SER A 117 -1.12 -21.30 -18.13
CA SER A 117 -1.33 -20.43 -16.95
C SER A 117 -0.04 -19.82 -16.41
N ALA A 118 0.91 -19.54 -17.31
CA ALA A 118 2.18 -18.88 -17.05
C ALA A 118 2.22 -17.49 -17.72
N GLU A 119 1.09 -16.78 -17.77
CA GLU A 119 0.94 -15.50 -18.44
C GLU A 119 1.84 -14.38 -17.89
N SER A 120 2.37 -14.52 -16.68
CA SER A 120 3.44 -13.64 -16.16
C SER A 120 4.73 -13.71 -16.98
N TYR A 121 4.92 -14.77 -17.76
CA TYR A 121 6.01 -14.98 -18.71
C TYR A 121 5.57 -14.80 -20.17
N CYS A 122 4.35 -14.27 -20.42
CA CYS A 122 3.86 -14.07 -21.76
C CYS A 122 4.82 -13.18 -22.57
N SER A 123 5.28 -13.69 -23.72
CA SER A 123 6.17 -12.95 -24.63
C SER A 123 5.55 -11.68 -25.22
N ARG A 124 4.21 -11.58 -25.17
CA ARG A 124 3.43 -10.39 -25.55
C ARG A 124 2.91 -9.62 -24.34
N GLY A 125 3.28 -10.02 -23.11
CA GLY A 125 2.84 -9.36 -21.89
C GLY A 125 3.30 -7.91 -21.84
N VAL A 126 2.47 -7.06 -21.23
CA VAL A 126 2.76 -5.62 -21.08
C VAL A 126 2.87 -5.31 -19.60
N TRP A 127 4.02 -4.74 -19.20
CA TRP A 127 4.25 -4.28 -17.83
C TRP A 127 3.44 -3.02 -17.53
N THR A 128 3.16 -2.79 -16.25
CA THR A 128 2.32 -1.67 -15.79
C THR A 128 2.92 -0.29 -16.09
N TYR A 129 4.23 -0.20 -16.26
CA TYR A 129 4.92 1.00 -16.74
C TYR A 129 6.19 0.65 -17.52
N ASN A 130 6.77 1.66 -18.20
CA ASN A 130 8.00 1.54 -19.00
C ASN A 130 7.95 0.42 -20.06
N ALA A 131 6.75 0.10 -20.53
CA ALA A 131 6.46 -0.83 -21.62
C ALA A 131 5.55 -0.18 -22.67
N LYS A 132 5.39 -0.85 -23.81
CA LYS A 132 4.47 -0.44 -24.88
C LYS A 132 3.42 -1.51 -25.12
N TYR A 133 2.21 -1.08 -25.39
CA TYR A 133 1.17 -1.91 -25.98
C TYR A 133 1.47 -2.18 -27.46
N GLU A 134 0.79 -3.16 -28.06
CA GLU A 134 0.95 -3.54 -29.48
C GLU A 134 0.56 -2.40 -30.44
N ASP A 135 -0.34 -1.51 -30.02
CA ASP A 135 -0.72 -0.29 -30.76
C ASP A 135 0.31 0.85 -30.63
N GLY A 136 1.41 0.63 -29.90
CA GLY A 136 2.49 1.60 -29.69
C GLY A 136 2.27 2.55 -28.51
N ALA A 137 1.12 2.50 -27.84
CA ALA A 137 0.86 3.34 -26.66
C ALA A 137 1.81 2.97 -25.50
N SER A 138 2.36 3.99 -24.84
CA SER A 138 3.17 3.80 -23.63
C SER A 138 2.31 3.46 -22.42
N THR A 139 2.88 2.68 -21.51
CA THR A 139 2.29 2.38 -20.21
C THR A 139 2.79 3.35 -19.15
N TYR A 140 1.87 3.78 -18.28
CA TYR A 140 2.12 4.70 -17.18
C TYR A 140 1.52 4.09 -15.91
N GLY A 141 2.34 4.02 -14.85
CA GLY A 141 2.04 3.30 -13.63
C GLY A 141 1.18 4.07 -12.64
N GLY A 142 1.21 3.59 -11.40
CA GLY A 142 0.35 3.99 -10.29
C GLY A 142 0.65 5.33 -9.63
N TYR A 143 1.70 6.04 -10.05
CA TYR A 143 1.97 7.41 -9.56
C TYR A 143 1.10 8.41 -10.33
N ALA A 144 -0.19 8.12 -10.40
CA ALA A 144 -1.18 8.79 -11.22
C ALA A 144 -2.57 8.73 -10.55
N ASP A 145 -3.48 9.56 -11.02
CA ASP A 145 -4.85 9.61 -10.50
C ASP A 145 -5.72 8.45 -11.01
N TYR A 146 -5.46 7.97 -12.24
CA TYR A 146 -6.18 6.84 -12.83
C TYR A 146 -5.25 5.97 -13.69
N ILE A 147 -5.64 4.72 -13.90
CA ILE A 147 -5.01 3.78 -14.82
C ILE A 147 -6.06 2.97 -15.59
N ARG A 148 -5.75 2.58 -16.83
CA ARG A 148 -6.55 1.66 -17.65
C ARG A 148 -5.75 0.39 -17.93
N VAL A 149 -6.28 -0.76 -17.53
CA VAL A 149 -5.64 -2.08 -17.67
C VAL A 149 -6.64 -3.14 -18.12
N LEU A 150 -6.13 -4.27 -18.60
CA LEU A 150 -6.95 -5.44 -18.88
C LEU A 150 -7.67 -5.89 -17.60
N ALA A 151 -8.98 -6.15 -17.66
CA ALA A 151 -9.76 -6.54 -16.50
C ALA A 151 -9.21 -7.79 -15.78
N ASP A 152 -8.69 -8.76 -16.54
CA ASP A 152 -8.06 -9.97 -16.02
C ASP A 152 -6.81 -9.70 -15.16
N CYS A 153 -6.15 -8.55 -15.37
CA CYS A 153 -4.98 -8.09 -14.61
C CYS A 153 -5.36 -7.18 -13.40
N ALA A 154 -6.66 -6.98 -13.15
CA ALA A 154 -7.19 -6.26 -12.00
C ALA A 154 -7.88 -7.22 -11.01
N PHE A 155 -7.43 -7.20 -9.77
CA PHE A 155 -7.81 -8.20 -8.75
C PHE A 155 -8.71 -7.56 -7.70
N LYS A 156 -9.90 -8.13 -7.44
CA LYS A 156 -10.74 -7.70 -6.31
C LYS A 156 -9.98 -7.89 -5.00
N ILE A 157 -9.94 -6.84 -4.17
CA ILE A 157 -9.23 -6.86 -2.89
C ILE A 157 -10.18 -7.31 -1.77
N PRO A 158 -9.91 -8.44 -1.08
CA PRO A 158 -10.75 -8.92 0.02
C PRO A 158 -11.01 -7.84 1.09
N ASP A 159 -12.25 -7.74 1.57
CA ASP A 159 -12.71 -6.66 2.46
C ASP A 159 -11.86 -6.49 3.72
N ASN A 160 -11.39 -7.61 4.29
CA ASN A 160 -10.56 -7.66 5.49
C ASN A 160 -9.07 -7.32 5.27
N ILE A 161 -8.67 -6.99 4.04
CA ILE A 161 -7.33 -6.45 3.73
C ILE A 161 -7.47 -4.95 3.47
N PRO A 162 -6.91 -4.10 4.35
CA PRO A 162 -6.83 -2.66 4.09
C PRO A 162 -6.09 -2.33 2.80
N SER A 163 -6.49 -1.27 2.09
CA SER A 163 -5.91 -0.91 0.79
C SER A 163 -4.40 -0.66 0.81
N ASP A 164 -3.91 -0.07 1.90
CA ASP A 164 -2.49 0.18 2.14
C ASP A 164 -1.69 -1.12 2.38
N ALA A 165 -2.29 -2.12 3.00
CA ALA A 165 -1.72 -3.45 3.15
C ALA A 165 -1.83 -4.30 1.87
N ALA A 166 -2.85 -4.08 1.05
CA ALA A 166 -3.07 -4.82 -0.19
C ALA A 166 -2.09 -4.41 -1.30
N ALA A 167 -1.77 -3.13 -1.42
CA ALA A 167 -0.89 -2.60 -2.47
C ALA A 167 0.44 -3.38 -2.59
N PRO A 168 1.25 -3.55 -1.52
CA PRO A 168 2.52 -4.27 -1.62
C PRO A 168 2.38 -5.76 -1.92
N LEU A 169 1.22 -6.37 -1.65
CA LEU A 169 0.98 -7.77 -1.95
C LEU A 169 0.90 -8.03 -3.46
N LEU A 170 0.47 -7.04 -4.26
CA LEU A 170 0.30 -7.17 -5.70
C LEU A 170 1.63 -7.25 -6.48
N CYS A 171 2.75 -6.92 -5.83
CA CYS A 171 4.08 -7.21 -6.34
C CYS A 171 4.85 -8.16 -5.41
N ALA A 172 5.31 -7.69 -4.23
CA ALA A 172 6.14 -8.54 -3.37
C ALA A 172 5.39 -9.77 -2.89
N GLY A 173 4.12 -9.64 -2.51
CA GLY A 173 3.30 -10.78 -2.08
C GLY A 173 3.21 -11.84 -3.17
N ALA A 174 2.84 -11.45 -4.39
CA ALA A 174 2.80 -12.32 -5.56
C ALA A 174 4.16 -12.97 -5.83
N THR A 175 5.22 -12.17 -5.81
CA THR A 175 6.61 -12.59 -6.12
C THR A 175 7.14 -13.63 -5.14
N VAL A 176 6.80 -13.53 -3.85
CA VAL A 176 7.22 -14.52 -2.86
C VAL A 176 6.26 -15.70 -2.78
N PHE A 177 4.96 -15.52 -3.04
CA PHE A 177 3.97 -16.59 -2.95
C PHE A 177 4.05 -17.57 -4.12
N SER A 178 4.16 -17.06 -5.35
CA SER A 178 4.25 -17.85 -6.57
C SER A 178 5.30 -18.98 -6.50
N PRO A 179 6.57 -18.72 -6.13
CA PRO A 179 7.56 -19.79 -6.02
C PRO A 179 7.29 -20.76 -4.87
N LEU A 180 6.72 -20.29 -3.74
CA LEU A 180 6.34 -21.19 -2.64
C LEU A 180 5.28 -22.19 -3.11
N LYS A 181 4.29 -21.72 -3.88
CA LYS A 181 3.27 -22.58 -4.51
C LYS A 181 3.87 -23.49 -5.57
N LYS A 182 4.68 -22.97 -6.49
CA LYS A 182 5.35 -23.73 -7.57
C LYS A 182 6.22 -24.87 -7.04
N HIS A 183 6.93 -24.63 -5.94
CA HIS A 183 7.77 -25.64 -5.29
C HIS A 183 7.03 -26.47 -4.25
N ASN A 184 5.70 -26.35 -4.16
CA ASN A 184 4.83 -27.11 -3.27
C ASN A 184 5.31 -27.11 -1.81
N VAL A 185 5.64 -25.91 -1.32
CA VAL A 185 6.03 -25.70 0.09
C VAL A 185 4.86 -26.07 1.00
N LYS A 186 5.11 -26.97 1.95
CA LYS A 186 4.10 -27.56 2.83
C LYS A 186 4.63 -27.74 4.26
N PRO A 187 3.78 -28.11 5.22
CA PRO A 187 4.22 -28.41 6.57
C PRO A 187 5.36 -29.43 6.61
N GLY A 188 6.38 -29.14 7.42
CA GLY A 188 7.63 -29.91 7.52
C GLY A 188 8.75 -29.43 6.60
N ASP A 189 8.46 -28.65 5.56
CA ASP A 189 9.51 -28.01 4.76
C ASP A 189 10.16 -26.86 5.57
N ARG A 190 11.48 -26.71 5.41
CA ARG A 190 12.25 -25.60 5.98
C ARG A 190 12.61 -24.63 4.87
N VAL A 191 12.13 -23.39 4.96
CA VAL A 191 12.30 -22.39 3.89
C VAL A 191 13.11 -21.21 4.39
N GLY A 192 14.22 -20.95 3.72
CA GLY A 192 15.13 -19.86 3.98
C GLY A 192 14.77 -18.60 3.23
N VAL A 193 15.03 -17.44 3.85
CA VAL A 193 14.89 -16.12 3.21
C VAL A 193 16.18 -15.32 3.42
N ILE A 194 16.82 -14.92 2.32
CA ILE A 194 18.00 -14.05 2.30
C ILE A 194 17.56 -12.64 1.95
N GLY A 195 17.78 -11.70 2.89
CA GLY A 195 17.47 -10.29 2.70
C GLY A 195 16.14 -9.88 3.32
N ILE A 196 16.17 -9.42 4.57
CA ILE A 196 14.96 -9.01 5.31
C ILE A 196 14.59 -7.56 4.94
N GLY A 197 13.99 -7.41 3.76
CA GLY A 197 13.50 -6.15 3.19
C GLY A 197 12.02 -6.22 2.81
N GLY A 198 11.64 -5.50 1.76
CA GLY A 198 10.25 -5.45 1.26
C GLY A 198 9.67 -6.83 0.91
N LEU A 199 10.41 -7.67 0.20
CA LEU A 199 9.98 -9.05 -0.10
C LEU A 199 10.17 -9.97 1.10
N GLY A 200 11.36 -9.95 1.73
CA GLY A 200 11.72 -10.95 2.74
C GLY A 200 10.79 -10.99 3.96
N HIS A 201 10.30 -9.84 4.44
CA HIS A 201 9.38 -9.81 5.58
C HIS A 201 7.98 -10.38 5.25
N ILE A 202 7.56 -10.30 3.97
CA ILE A 202 6.31 -10.91 3.49
C ILE A 202 6.52 -12.40 3.23
N ALA A 203 7.70 -12.80 2.72
CA ALA A 203 8.05 -14.19 2.52
C ALA A 203 7.97 -15.01 3.82
N ILE A 204 8.56 -14.51 4.92
CA ILE A 204 8.51 -15.16 6.24
C ILE A 204 7.05 -15.42 6.68
N GLN A 205 6.17 -14.44 6.48
CA GLN A 205 4.76 -14.58 6.83
C GLN A 205 4.04 -15.61 5.95
N PHE A 206 4.28 -15.64 4.64
CA PHE A 206 3.68 -16.65 3.77
C PHE A 206 4.19 -18.06 4.03
N ILE A 207 5.49 -18.23 4.28
CA ILE A 207 6.06 -19.54 4.67
C ILE A 207 5.33 -20.07 5.91
N ARG A 208 5.17 -19.20 6.93
CA ARG A 208 4.42 -19.56 8.15
C ARG A 208 2.95 -19.85 7.86
N ALA A 209 2.31 -19.04 7.02
CA ALA A 209 0.90 -19.22 6.66
C ALA A 209 0.63 -20.56 5.94
N LEU A 210 1.61 -21.06 5.19
CA LEU A 210 1.60 -22.38 4.55
C LEU A 210 2.02 -23.53 5.49
N GLY A 211 2.37 -23.22 6.74
CA GLY A 211 2.73 -24.20 7.77
C GLY A 211 4.17 -24.72 7.69
N ALA A 212 5.01 -24.18 6.81
CA ALA A 212 6.43 -24.48 6.74
C ALA A 212 7.22 -23.68 7.80
N THR A 213 8.44 -24.12 8.11
CA THR A 213 9.35 -23.46 9.06
C THR A 213 10.09 -22.30 8.38
N PRO A 214 9.82 -21.03 8.74
CA PRO A 214 10.48 -19.88 8.14
C PRO A 214 11.81 -19.58 8.82
N ILE A 215 12.87 -19.53 8.02
CA ILE A 215 14.24 -19.29 8.48
C ILE A 215 14.77 -18.01 7.85
N ALA A 216 15.17 -17.05 8.67
CA ALA A 216 15.69 -15.77 8.22
C ALA A 216 17.23 -15.76 8.24
N PHE A 217 17.82 -15.33 7.14
CA PHE A 217 19.27 -15.15 7.01
C PHE A 217 19.61 -13.67 6.77
N SER A 218 20.56 -13.17 7.54
CA SER A 218 21.02 -11.78 7.48
C SER A 218 22.54 -11.69 7.68
N ARG A 219 23.12 -10.52 7.39
CA ARG A 219 24.51 -10.16 7.72
C ARG A 219 24.64 -9.36 9.02
N SER A 220 23.52 -9.06 9.68
CA SER A 220 23.49 -8.38 10.97
C SER A 220 22.28 -8.81 11.78
N ALA A 221 22.38 -8.74 13.11
CA ALA A 221 21.29 -9.04 14.03
C ALA A 221 20.24 -7.91 14.16
N SER A 222 20.44 -6.77 13.49
CA SER A 222 19.61 -5.56 13.66
C SER A 222 18.11 -5.72 13.39
N LYS A 223 17.71 -6.78 12.68
CA LYS A 223 16.32 -7.09 12.32
C LYS A 223 15.80 -8.38 12.95
N GLU A 224 16.57 -9.03 13.83
CA GLU A 224 16.22 -10.34 14.38
C GLU A 224 14.91 -10.30 15.17
N GLN A 225 14.78 -9.38 16.12
CA GLN A 225 13.58 -9.29 16.95
C GLN A 225 12.32 -9.03 16.11
N GLU A 226 12.44 -8.14 15.11
CA GLU A 226 11.34 -7.78 14.23
C GLU A 226 10.92 -8.96 13.34
N ILE A 227 11.87 -9.68 12.74
CA ILE A 227 11.54 -10.78 11.83
C ILE A 227 11.02 -12.02 12.58
N ARG A 228 11.48 -12.25 13.82
CA ARG A 228 10.88 -13.25 14.72
C ARG A 228 9.45 -12.89 15.09
N GLY A 229 9.17 -11.61 15.37
CA GLY A 229 7.82 -11.12 15.60
C GLY A 229 6.89 -11.34 14.39
N LEU A 230 7.43 -11.30 13.18
CA LEU A 230 6.72 -11.61 11.94
C LEU A 230 6.60 -13.11 11.64
N GLY A 231 7.22 -13.97 12.45
CA GLY A 231 7.05 -15.42 12.37
C GLY A 231 8.27 -16.22 11.94
N ALA A 232 9.46 -15.62 11.82
CA ALA A 232 10.67 -16.42 11.65
C ALA A 232 10.90 -17.28 12.89
N GLU A 233 11.01 -18.59 12.68
CA GLU A 233 11.25 -19.56 13.74
C GLU A 233 12.75 -19.59 14.08
N GLU A 234 13.60 -19.49 13.07
CA GLU A 234 15.04 -19.44 13.19
C GLU A 234 15.62 -18.19 12.52
N PHE A 235 16.71 -17.68 13.08
CA PHE A 235 17.45 -16.55 12.54
C PHE A 235 18.95 -16.85 12.60
N TYR A 236 19.63 -16.64 11.48
CA TYR A 236 21.08 -16.82 11.38
C TYR A 236 21.75 -15.55 10.86
N ASN A 237 22.75 -15.10 11.60
CA ASN A 237 23.64 -14.03 11.19
C ASN A 237 24.83 -14.65 10.46
N LEU A 238 24.87 -14.58 9.13
CA LEU A 238 25.91 -15.19 8.31
C LEU A 238 27.28 -14.52 8.45
N SER A 239 27.37 -13.38 9.15
CA SER A 239 28.64 -12.76 9.53
C SER A 239 29.22 -13.34 10.82
N ASP A 240 28.45 -14.12 11.58
CA ASP A 240 28.91 -14.87 12.73
C ASP A 240 29.31 -16.29 12.26
N PRO A 241 30.57 -16.73 12.47
CA PRO A 241 31.05 -18.04 12.02
C PRO A 241 30.28 -19.24 12.60
N GLU A 242 29.83 -19.16 13.85
CA GLU A 242 29.07 -20.25 14.47
C GLU A 242 27.67 -20.35 13.87
N HIS A 243 27.01 -19.20 13.65
CA HIS A 243 25.70 -19.16 13.01
C HIS A 243 25.80 -19.64 11.55
N ALA A 244 26.83 -19.19 10.81
CA ALA A 244 27.07 -19.62 9.44
C ALA A 244 27.29 -21.14 9.36
N GLN A 245 28.05 -21.72 10.28
CA GLN A 245 28.28 -23.16 10.32
C GLN A 245 27.00 -23.95 10.67
N LYS A 246 26.22 -23.49 11.66
CA LYS A 246 24.94 -24.11 12.04
C LYS A 246 23.89 -24.06 10.91
N ALA A 247 23.97 -23.04 10.05
CA ALA A 247 23.04 -22.84 8.96
C ALA A 247 23.28 -23.74 7.74
N VAL A 248 24.43 -24.41 7.63
CA VAL A 248 24.77 -25.28 6.50
C VAL A 248 23.76 -26.44 6.41
N GLY A 249 23.17 -26.64 5.23
CA GLY A 249 22.19 -27.71 5.01
C GLY A 249 20.91 -27.56 5.83
N SER A 250 20.54 -26.35 6.23
CA SER A 250 19.37 -26.10 7.08
C SER A 250 18.05 -26.07 6.32
N VAL A 251 18.03 -25.75 5.02
CA VAL A 251 16.79 -25.46 4.27
C VAL A 251 16.58 -26.33 3.02
N ASN A 252 15.31 -26.57 2.69
CA ASN A 252 14.85 -27.25 1.47
C ASN A 252 14.72 -26.26 0.30
N VAL A 253 14.19 -25.07 0.59
CA VAL A 253 13.99 -23.98 -0.38
C VAL A 253 14.63 -22.72 0.17
N LEU A 254 15.35 -21.96 -0.66
CA LEU A 254 15.96 -20.70 -0.29
C LEU A 254 15.49 -19.59 -1.24
N LEU A 255 14.79 -18.59 -0.70
CA LEU A 255 14.38 -17.40 -1.44
C LEU A 255 15.45 -16.32 -1.31
N ILE A 256 16.04 -15.87 -2.42
CA ILE A 256 16.98 -14.75 -2.45
C ILE A 256 16.19 -13.48 -2.79
N THR A 257 15.92 -12.66 -1.78
CA THR A 257 15.15 -11.41 -1.90
C THR A 257 16.00 -10.15 -1.81
N ALA A 258 17.32 -10.29 -1.65
CA ALA A 258 18.27 -9.19 -1.68
C ALA A 258 18.86 -9.01 -3.10
N ASP A 259 19.18 -7.75 -3.43
CA ASP A 259 19.65 -7.28 -4.72
C ASP A 259 20.95 -6.46 -4.60
N ALA A 260 21.72 -6.68 -3.54
CA ALA A 260 23.01 -6.03 -3.35
C ALA A 260 24.04 -6.51 -4.38
N THR A 261 25.00 -5.64 -4.71
CA THR A 261 26.19 -6.00 -5.51
C THR A 261 27.10 -6.97 -4.73
N ASN A 262 27.79 -7.85 -5.45
CA ASN A 262 28.77 -8.82 -4.94
C ASN A 262 28.19 -9.77 -3.87
N MET A 263 26.98 -10.26 -4.11
CA MET A 263 26.33 -11.21 -3.21
C MET A 263 27.10 -12.55 -3.14
N PRO A 264 27.34 -13.10 -1.93
CA PRO A 264 28.13 -14.32 -1.74
C PRO A 264 27.33 -15.60 -2.04
N TYR A 265 26.99 -15.82 -3.32
CA TYR A 265 26.14 -16.95 -3.75
C TYR A 265 26.70 -18.32 -3.36
N ASN A 266 28.02 -18.51 -3.36
CA ASN A 266 28.63 -19.76 -2.87
C ASN A 266 28.24 -20.05 -1.42
N THR A 267 28.23 -19.04 -0.55
CA THR A 267 27.79 -19.17 0.85
C THR A 267 26.30 -19.52 0.91
N TYR A 268 25.47 -18.89 0.07
CA TYR A 268 24.03 -19.18 0.07
C TYR A 268 23.72 -20.61 -0.37
N LEU A 269 24.48 -21.15 -1.32
CA LEU A 269 24.35 -22.54 -1.76
C LEU A 269 24.70 -23.55 -0.67
N THR A 270 25.55 -23.21 0.30
CA THR A 270 25.86 -24.15 1.40
C THR A 270 24.68 -24.35 2.35
N LEU A 271 23.77 -23.37 2.44
CA LEU A 271 22.59 -23.40 3.32
C LEU A 271 21.59 -24.48 2.92
N LEU A 272 21.64 -24.94 1.67
CA LEU A 272 20.69 -25.91 1.12
C LEU A 272 21.08 -27.34 1.52
N ARG A 273 20.06 -28.14 1.80
CA ARG A 273 20.14 -29.61 1.85
C ARG A 273 20.41 -30.18 0.45
N THR A 274 20.84 -31.44 0.39
CA THR A 274 20.93 -32.19 -0.87
C THR A 274 19.57 -32.18 -1.58
N GLY A 275 19.56 -31.88 -2.88
CA GLY A 275 18.35 -31.71 -3.69
C GLY A 275 17.58 -30.40 -3.44
N GLY A 276 18.10 -29.50 -2.61
CA GLY A 276 17.46 -28.24 -2.29
C GLY A 276 17.35 -27.28 -3.47
N THR A 277 16.45 -26.30 -3.38
CA THR A 277 16.19 -25.34 -4.45
C THR A 277 16.44 -23.90 -4.01
N VAL A 278 17.25 -23.18 -4.76
CA VAL A 278 17.35 -21.72 -4.68
C VAL A 278 16.39 -21.09 -5.68
N VAL A 279 15.66 -20.08 -5.22
CA VAL A 279 14.80 -19.24 -6.05
C VAL A 279 15.29 -17.79 -5.95
N MET A 280 15.75 -17.27 -7.08
CA MET A 280 16.15 -15.88 -7.22
C MET A 280 14.93 -14.99 -7.46
N LEU A 281 14.76 -13.99 -6.58
CA LEU A 281 13.67 -12.99 -6.64
C LEU A 281 14.20 -11.55 -6.68
N GLY A 282 15.33 -11.30 -6.02
CA GLY A 282 16.07 -10.05 -6.14
C GLY A 282 16.93 -10.03 -7.41
N VAL A 283 16.98 -8.89 -8.09
CA VAL A 283 17.74 -8.70 -9.33
C VAL A 283 18.82 -7.63 -9.05
N PRO A 284 20.06 -8.04 -8.72
CA PRO A 284 21.15 -7.08 -8.55
C PRO A 284 21.60 -6.52 -9.91
N ASN A 285 22.34 -5.40 -9.88
CA ASN A 285 22.85 -4.76 -11.09
C ASN A 285 24.14 -5.41 -11.65
N ASP A 286 24.69 -6.41 -10.96
CA ASP A 286 25.88 -7.17 -11.35
C ASP A 286 25.57 -8.66 -11.64
N ASN A 287 26.57 -9.38 -12.14
CA ASN A 287 26.42 -10.78 -12.54
C ASN A 287 26.36 -11.73 -11.33
N VAL A 288 25.47 -12.71 -11.41
CA VAL A 288 25.43 -13.85 -10.47
C VAL A 288 26.63 -14.76 -10.74
N THR A 289 27.51 -14.91 -9.74
CA THR A 289 28.72 -15.73 -9.86
C THR A 289 28.82 -16.72 -8.70
N PHE A 290 28.98 -18.00 -9.02
CA PHE A 290 29.26 -19.07 -8.06
C PHE A 290 30.04 -20.22 -8.71
N SER A 291 30.65 -21.09 -7.90
CA SER A 291 31.35 -22.28 -8.39
C SER A 291 30.35 -23.33 -8.89
N PRO A 292 30.49 -23.88 -10.11
CA PRO A 292 29.64 -24.97 -10.59
C PRO A 292 29.61 -26.18 -9.64
N PHE A 293 30.73 -26.45 -8.95
CA PHE A 293 30.82 -27.55 -7.99
C PHE A 293 29.85 -27.39 -6.81
N SER A 294 29.49 -26.14 -6.44
CA SER A 294 28.50 -25.86 -5.41
C SER A 294 27.11 -26.42 -5.76
N LEU A 295 26.76 -26.50 -7.04
CA LEU A 295 25.52 -27.15 -7.49
C LEU A 295 25.68 -28.66 -7.56
N LEU A 296 26.77 -29.14 -8.18
CA LEU A 296 27.01 -30.56 -8.44
C LEU A 296 27.13 -31.39 -7.15
N ALA A 297 27.82 -30.87 -6.12
CA ALA A 297 28.10 -31.61 -4.89
C ALA A 297 26.84 -32.00 -4.10
N LYS A 298 25.74 -31.26 -4.26
CA LYS A 298 24.49 -31.46 -3.53
C LYS A 298 23.27 -31.65 -4.44
N GLY A 299 23.45 -31.64 -5.76
CA GLY A 299 22.34 -31.66 -6.71
C GLY A 299 21.36 -30.50 -6.50
N ILE A 300 21.87 -29.27 -6.30
CA ILE A 300 21.03 -28.10 -6.02
C ILE A 300 20.38 -27.59 -7.31
N ASN A 301 19.11 -27.22 -7.22
CA ASN A 301 18.41 -26.49 -8.28
C ASN A 301 18.61 -24.98 -8.09
N PHE A 302 18.99 -24.26 -9.14
CA PHE A 302 19.06 -22.79 -9.14
C PHE A 302 18.05 -22.26 -10.15
N THR A 303 17.06 -21.51 -9.69
CA THR A 303 15.92 -21.06 -10.50
C THR A 303 15.60 -19.59 -10.26
N GLY A 304 14.81 -18.99 -11.14
CA GLY A 304 14.24 -17.65 -10.96
C GLY A 304 12.72 -17.70 -10.97
N SER A 305 12.09 -16.70 -10.34
CA SER A 305 10.65 -16.48 -10.42
C SER A 305 10.36 -14.99 -10.59
N VAL A 306 9.43 -14.65 -11.48
CA VAL A 306 8.98 -13.28 -11.69
C VAL A 306 7.49 -13.20 -11.36
N ILE A 307 7.14 -12.31 -10.43
CA ILE A 307 5.76 -12.08 -9.97
C ILE A 307 4.97 -13.38 -9.74
N GLY A 308 3.72 -13.47 -10.18
CA GLY A 308 2.94 -14.70 -10.25
C GLY A 308 1.93 -14.61 -11.40
N SER A 309 1.35 -15.74 -11.78
CA SER A 309 0.17 -15.77 -12.67
C SER A 309 -1.01 -15.02 -12.02
N ILE A 310 -2.02 -14.68 -12.81
CA ILE A 310 -3.31 -14.16 -12.35
C ILE A 310 -3.89 -15.09 -11.29
N GLN A 311 -3.80 -16.41 -11.50
CA GLN A 311 -4.30 -17.37 -10.51
C GLN A 311 -3.44 -17.37 -9.23
N ASP A 312 -2.11 -17.25 -9.33
CA ASP A 312 -1.25 -17.14 -8.16
C ASP A 312 -1.53 -15.89 -7.34
N ILE A 313 -1.84 -14.76 -7.99
CA ILE A 313 -2.20 -13.51 -7.29
C ILE A 313 -3.56 -13.66 -6.59
N LYS A 314 -4.54 -14.30 -7.23
CA LYS A 314 -5.84 -14.60 -6.61
C LYS A 314 -5.68 -15.51 -5.38
N ASP A 315 -4.90 -16.58 -5.51
CA ASP A 315 -4.63 -17.52 -4.41
C ASP A 315 -3.84 -16.84 -3.28
N MET A 316 -2.86 -16.00 -3.63
CA MET A 316 -2.07 -15.22 -2.68
C MET A 316 -2.96 -14.28 -1.85
N LEU A 317 -3.86 -13.53 -2.51
CA LEU A 317 -4.80 -12.64 -1.81
C LEU A 317 -5.74 -13.42 -0.90
N LYS A 318 -6.19 -14.61 -1.31
CA LYS A 318 -6.99 -15.51 -0.49
C LYS A 318 -6.23 -15.96 0.76
N VAL A 319 -5.00 -16.47 0.61
CA VAL A 319 -4.17 -16.89 1.75
C VAL A 319 -3.85 -15.70 2.66
N ALA A 320 -3.53 -14.54 2.10
CA ALA A 320 -3.28 -13.33 2.88
C ALA A 320 -4.51 -12.92 3.69
N SER A 321 -5.70 -13.00 3.10
CA SER A 321 -6.98 -12.73 3.77
C SER A 321 -7.22 -13.71 4.92
N GLU A 322 -7.11 -15.02 4.67
CA GLU A 322 -7.45 -16.08 5.64
C GLU A 322 -6.42 -16.21 6.77
N LYS A 323 -5.12 -15.99 6.47
CA LYS A 323 -4.01 -16.20 7.41
C LYS A 323 -3.44 -14.91 7.98
N ASN A 324 -4.05 -13.78 7.67
CA ASN A 324 -3.65 -12.46 8.14
C ASN A 324 -2.18 -12.09 7.81
N VAL A 325 -1.72 -12.42 6.60
CA VAL A 325 -0.42 -11.95 6.10
C VAL A 325 -0.52 -10.47 5.79
N ARG A 326 0.28 -9.63 6.44
CA ARG A 326 0.20 -8.17 6.32
C ARG A 326 1.59 -7.55 6.18
N PRO A 327 1.85 -6.72 5.15
CA PRO A 327 3.09 -5.97 5.07
C PRO A 327 3.22 -4.96 6.22
N ILE A 328 4.45 -4.71 6.70
CA ILE A 328 4.73 -3.55 7.56
C ILE A 328 4.94 -2.34 6.64
N ILE A 329 4.06 -1.35 6.80
CA ILE A 329 3.96 -0.19 5.91
C ILE A 329 4.32 1.12 6.63
N GLN A 330 4.98 2.01 5.90
CA GLN A 330 5.18 3.41 6.25
C GLN A 330 4.45 4.26 5.21
N LYS A 331 3.58 5.16 5.68
CA LYS A 331 2.71 5.96 4.83
C LYS A 331 3.37 7.28 4.48
N VAL A 332 3.32 7.65 3.21
CA VAL A 332 3.80 8.92 2.67
C VAL A 332 2.70 9.51 1.77
N PRO A 333 2.37 10.80 1.87
CA PRO A 333 1.44 11.43 0.93
C PRO A 333 2.01 11.47 -0.50
N MET A 334 1.17 11.43 -1.56
CA MET A 334 1.63 11.54 -2.97
C MET A 334 2.47 12.79 -3.24
N ALA A 335 2.12 13.91 -2.61
CA ALA A 335 2.93 15.14 -2.71
C ALA A 335 4.38 14.97 -2.21
N LYS A 336 4.66 13.94 -1.41
CA LYS A 336 5.98 13.61 -0.85
C LYS A 336 6.58 12.33 -1.47
N ALA A 337 6.15 11.94 -2.66
CA ALA A 337 6.64 10.73 -3.35
C ALA A 337 8.18 10.66 -3.42
N ASN A 338 8.85 11.79 -3.73
CA ASN A 338 10.31 11.86 -3.77
C ASN A 338 10.95 11.53 -2.40
N GLU A 339 10.35 11.91 -1.28
CA GLU A 339 10.86 11.51 0.06
C GLU A 339 10.78 9.99 0.21
N GLY A 340 9.65 9.38 -0.16
CA GLY A 340 9.47 7.93 -0.13
C GLY A 340 10.44 7.16 -1.04
N ILE A 341 10.68 7.66 -2.26
CA ILE A 341 11.69 7.11 -3.19
C ILE A 341 13.07 7.12 -2.53
N GLN A 342 13.47 8.23 -1.90
CA GLN A 342 14.77 8.33 -1.23
C GLN A 342 14.88 7.40 -0.02
N MET A 343 13.79 7.19 0.73
CA MET A 343 13.77 6.23 1.84
C MET A 343 14.04 4.81 1.35
N VAL A 344 13.37 4.39 0.26
CA VAL A 344 13.58 3.06 -0.35
C VAL A 344 15.01 2.93 -0.88
N ARG A 345 15.50 3.94 -1.61
CA ARG A 345 16.87 3.97 -2.15
C ARG A 345 17.94 3.82 -1.05
N LYS A 346 17.73 4.44 0.11
CA LYS A 346 18.65 4.34 1.26
C LYS A 346 18.49 3.07 2.09
N GLY A 347 17.48 2.24 1.81
CA GLY A 347 17.18 1.04 2.59
C GLY A 347 16.76 1.33 4.05
N SER A 348 16.34 2.57 4.36
CA SER A 348 15.97 2.99 5.72
C SER A 348 14.55 2.56 6.13
N VAL A 349 13.79 2.01 5.18
CA VAL A 349 12.39 1.60 5.37
C VAL A 349 12.29 0.33 6.22
N ARG A 350 11.24 0.27 7.03
CA ARG A 350 10.73 -0.91 7.73
C ARG A 350 9.24 -1.07 7.39
N TYR A 351 8.82 -1.84 6.38
CA TYR A 351 9.59 -2.46 5.29
C TYR A 351 9.12 -2.03 3.89
N ARG A 352 7.96 -1.35 3.80
CA ARG A 352 7.38 -0.80 2.57
C ARG A 352 7.02 0.66 2.74
N VAL A 353 7.21 1.46 1.69
CA VAL A 353 6.66 2.82 1.62
C VAL A 353 5.42 2.78 0.75
N PHE A 354 4.42 3.52 1.18
CA PHE A 354 3.14 3.60 0.53
C PHE A 354 2.82 5.06 0.20
N ILE A 355 2.25 5.29 -0.98
CA ILE A 355 1.80 6.59 -1.42
C ILE A 355 0.27 6.67 -1.55
N ARG A 356 -0.35 7.59 -0.80
CA ARG A 356 -1.80 7.85 -0.85
C ARG A 356 -2.14 8.89 -1.91
N ALA A 357 -2.94 8.49 -2.90
CA ALA A 357 -3.48 9.38 -3.94
C ALA A 357 -4.82 10.02 -3.52
N LEU A 358 -5.64 9.34 -2.68
CA LEU A 358 -6.94 9.86 -2.25
C LEU A 358 -7.28 9.60 -0.77
N GLY A 359 -7.88 10.61 -0.15
CA GLY A 359 -8.45 10.60 1.20
C GLY A 359 -8.22 11.91 1.94
N ALA A 360 -9.16 12.32 2.79
CA ALA A 360 -8.97 13.48 3.65
C ALA A 360 -7.85 13.17 4.65
N THR A 361 -6.86 14.07 4.76
CA THR A 361 -5.87 14.06 5.83
C THR A 361 -6.55 14.60 7.09
N PRO A 362 -6.75 13.78 8.14
CA PRO A 362 -7.30 14.26 9.40
C PRO A 362 -6.26 15.12 10.11
N ILE A 363 -6.51 16.43 10.13
CA ILE A 363 -5.72 17.41 10.87
C ILE A 363 -6.50 17.79 12.11
N ALA A 364 -5.84 17.71 13.27
CA ALA A 364 -6.45 18.08 14.54
C ALA A 364 -5.91 19.40 15.07
N PHE A 365 -6.80 20.21 15.61
CA PHE A 365 -6.49 21.49 16.24
C PHE A 365 -6.89 21.45 17.72
N SER A 366 -5.99 21.88 18.59
CA SER A 366 -6.25 21.95 20.03
C SER A 366 -5.58 23.19 20.62
N ARG A 367 -6.05 23.67 21.77
CA ARG A 367 -5.34 24.68 22.58
C ARG A 367 -4.43 24.05 23.65
N SER A 368 -4.42 22.72 23.72
CA SER A 368 -3.72 21.97 24.77
C SER A 368 -2.77 20.97 24.11
N ALA A 369 -1.47 21.19 24.32
CA ALA A 369 -0.40 20.34 23.79
C ALA A 369 -0.42 18.92 24.39
N SER A 370 -0.91 18.77 25.63
CA SER A 370 -0.97 17.47 26.31
C SER A 370 -1.89 16.45 25.64
N LYS A 371 -2.77 16.90 24.72
CA LYS A 371 -3.66 16.03 23.96
C LYS A 371 -3.04 15.44 22.69
N GLU A 372 -1.85 15.87 22.29
CA GLU A 372 -1.26 15.48 20.99
C GLU A 372 -1.14 13.95 20.84
N GLN A 373 -0.54 13.27 21.82
CA GLN A 373 -0.31 11.83 21.74
C GLN A 373 -1.63 11.05 21.62
N GLU A 374 -2.64 11.45 22.40
CA GLU A 374 -3.97 10.85 22.35
C GLU A 374 -4.65 11.09 21.01
N ILE A 375 -4.62 12.33 20.51
CA ILE A 375 -5.24 12.72 19.23
C ILE A 375 -4.58 12.01 18.05
N ARG A 376 -3.25 11.85 18.06
CA ARG A 376 -2.54 11.02 17.08
C ARG A 376 -2.95 9.56 17.19
N GLY A 377 -3.15 9.05 18.40
CA GLY A 377 -3.70 7.71 18.65
C GLY A 377 -5.12 7.50 18.10
N LEU A 378 -5.91 8.58 17.99
CA LEU A 378 -7.24 8.59 17.37
C LEU A 378 -7.20 8.68 15.82
N GLY A 379 -6.02 8.78 15.23
CA GLY A 379 -5.82 8.76 13.78
C GLY A 379 -5.57 10.12 13.13
N ALA A 380 -5.32 11.20 13.89
CA ALA A 380 -4.88 12.46 13.31
C ALA A 380 -3.46 12.33 12.74
N GLU A 381 -3.28 12.67 11.46
CA GLU A 381 -1.99 12.65 10.77
C GLU A 381 -1.16 13.89 11.14
N GLU A 382 -1.83 15.03 11.34
CA GLU A 382 -1.23 16.29 11.77
C GLU A 382 -1.93 16.85 13.01
N PHE A 383 -1.17 17.57 13.83
CA PHE A 383 -1.65 18.21 15.05
C PHE A 383 -1.07 19.62 15.16
N TYR A 384 -1.93 20.60 15.40
CA TYR A 384 -1.53 21.98 15.64
C TYR A 384 -2.07 22.47 16.99
N ASN A 385 -1.16 22.97 17.82
CA ASN A 385 -1.51 23.66 19.06
C ASN A 385 -1.79 25.14 18.74
N LEU A 386 -3.05 25.54 18.70
CA LEU A 386 -3.46 26.91 18.37
C LEU A 386 -3.13 27.94 19.46
N SER A 387 -2.69 27.50 20.65
CA SER A 387 -2.14 28.39 21.67
C SER A 387 -0.67 28.72 21.46
N ASP A 388 0.01 27.98 20.57
CA ASP A 388 1.38 28.27 20.14
C ASP A 388 1.33 29.12 18.85
N PRO A 389 1.89 30.34 18.85
CA PRO A 389 1.88 31.23 17.69
C PRO A 389 2.54 30.64 16.44
N GLU A 390 3.60 29.84 16.58
CA GLU A 390 4.29 29.24 15.43
C GLU A 390 3.41 28.16 14.79
N HIS A 391 2.79 27.32 15.63
CA HIS A 391 1.84 26.31 15.17
C HIS A 391 0.58 26.93 14.56
N ALA A 392 0.04 27.99 15.18
CA ALA A 392 -1.12 28.70 14.65
C ALA A 392 -0.82 29.32 13.27
N GLN A 393 0.38 29.87 13.08
CA GLN A 393 0.80 30.42 11.79
C GLN A 393 0.96 29.32 10.72
N LYS A 394 1.57 28.18 11.06
CA LYS A 394 1.70 27.04 10.13
C LYS A 394 0.35 26.43 9.75
N ALA A 395 -0.64 26.55 10.63
CA ALA A 395 -1.98 25.98 10.43
C ALA A 395 -2.88 26.81 9.49
N VAL A 396 -2.50 28.04 9.13
CA VAL A 396 -3.28 28.90 8.23
C VAL A 396 -3.42 28.26 6.85
N GLY A 397 -4.66 28.11 6.36
CA GLY A 397 -4.94 27.48 5.06
C GLY A 397 -4.59 25.98 4.99
N SER A 398 -4.51 25.29 6.13
CA SER A 398 -4.19 23.86 6.19
C SER A 398 -5.36 22.96 5.79
N VAL A 399 -6.61 23.41 5.92
CA VAL A 399 -7.79 22.54 5.72
C VAL A 399 -8.78 23.05 4.66
N ASN A 400 -9.43 22.10 3.98
CA ASN A 400 -10.55 22.35 3.07
C ASN A 400 -11.91 22.32 3.80
N VAL A 401 -12.05 21.47 4.82
CA VAL A 401 -13.24 21.32 5.65
C VAL A 401 -12.82 21.36 7.12
N LEU A 402 -13.47 22.19 7.93
CA LEU A 402 -13.23 22.31 9.36
C LEU A 402 -14.48 21.89 10.13
N LEU A 403 -14.37 20.81 10.91
CA LEU A 403 -15.44 20.35 11.81
C LEU A 403 -15.23 20.96 13.20
N ILE A 404 -16.19 21.74 13.69
CA ILE A 404 -16.13 22.34 15.03
C ILE A 404 -17.09 21.56 15.94
N THR A 405 -16.51 20.71 16.79
CA THR A 405 -17.21 19.89 17.79
C THR A 405 -17.12 20.46 19.20
N ALA A 406 -16.25 21.45 19.42
CA ALA A 406 -16.02 22.02 20.73
C ALA A 406 -17.19 22.92 21.16
N ASP A 407 -17.64 22.71 22.39
CA ASP A 407 -18.63 23.52 23.09
C ASP A 407 -17.92 24.18 24.28
N ALA A 408 -17.51 25.42 24.08
CA ALA A 408 -16.84 26.24 25.09
C ALA A 408 -17.25 27.70 24.90
N THR A 409 -17.18 28.48 25.98
CA THR A 409 -17.38 29.93 25.93
C THR A 409 -16.22 30.63 25.25
N ASN A 410 -16.47 31.77 24.58
CA ASN A 410 -15.44 32.60 23.92
C ASN A 410 -14.59 31.86 22.88
N MET A 411 -15.22 31.10 22.00
CA MET A 411 -14.53 30.38 20.92
C MET A 411 -13.91 31.35 19.88
N PRO A 412 -12.62 31.17 19.50
CA PRO A 412 -11.91 32.09 18.62
C PRO A 412 -12.23 31.82 17.14
N TYR A 413 -13.48 32.04 16.71
CA TYR A 413 -13.93 31.74 15.35
C TYR A 413 -13.13 32.46 14.26
N ASN A 414 -12.67 33.69 14.50
CA ASN A 414 -11.80 34.39 13.55
C ASN A 414 -10.50 33.61 13.27
N THR A 415 -9.89 33.03 14.29
CA THR A 415 -8.71 32.15 14.14
C THR A 415 -9.08 30.87 13.41
N TYR A 416 -10.23 30.27 13.70
CA TYR A 416 -10.68 29.05 13.01
C TYR A 416 -10.92 29.27 11.51
N LEU A 417 -11.43 30.44 11.13
CA LEU A 417 -11.61 30.81 9.73
C LEU A 417 -10.27 31.02 8.99
N THR A 418 -9.17 31.33 9.69
CA THR A 418 -7.86 31.43 9.02
C THR A 418 -7.30 30.06 8.63
N LEU A 419 -7.67 29.00 9.34
CA LEU A 419 -7.25 27.61 9.06
C LEU A 419 -7.75 27.11 7.70
N LEU A 420 -8.85 27.69 7.20
CA LEU A 420 -9.45 27.29 5.93
C LEU A 420 -8.74 27.90 4.72
N ARG A 421 -8.64 27.07 3.67
CA ARG A 421 -8.30 27.50 2.30
C ARG A 421 -9.44 28.31 1.68
N THR A 422 -9.13 29.04 0.61
CA THR A 422 -10.15 29.70 -0.22
C THR A 422 -11.19 28.67 -0.70
N GLY A 423 -12.47 28.99 -0.57
CA GLY A 423 -13.60 28.08 -0.86
C GLY A 423 -13.86 27.02 0.21
N GLY A 424 -13.15 27.08 1.36
CA GLY A 424 -13.27 26.09 2.42
C GLY A 424 -14.63 26.12 3.14
N THR A 425 -14.94 25.04 3.86
CA THR A 425 -16.22 24.91 4.59
C THR A 425 -16.00 24.70 6.09
N VAL A 426 -16.67 25.49 6.92
CA VAL A 426 -16.88 25.20 8.35
C VAL A 426 -18.18 24.42 8.51
N VAL A 427 -18.13 23.33 9.28
CA VAL A 427 -19.32 22.59 9.73
C VAL A 427 -19.37 22.65 11.26
N MET A 428 -20.36 23.36 11.79
CA MET A 428 -20.68 23.39 13.21
C MET A 428 -21.44 22.13 13.60
N LEU A 429 -20.87 21.36 14.54
CA LEU A 429 -21.46 20.13 15.08
C LEU A 429 -21.80 20.28 16.58
N GLY A 430 -21.11 21.17 17.28
CA GLY A 430 -21.44 21.57 18.65
C GLY A 430 -22.45 22.71 18.71
N VAL A 431 -23.18 22.81 19.82
CA VAL A 431 -24.12 23.90 20.11
C VAL A 431 -23.51 24.75 21.23
N PRO A 432 -22.72 25.79 20.91
CA PRO A 432 -22.13 26.66 21.92
C PRO A 432 -23.21 27.43 22.68
N ASN A 433 -22.99 27.67 23.98
CA ASN A 433 -23.88 28.50 24.79
C ASN A 433 -23.81 30.00 24.43
N ASP A 434 -22.72 30.43 23.79
CA ASP A 434 -22.51 31.81 23.35
C ASP A 434 -22.86 32.00 21.86
N ASN A 435 -23.16 33.23 21.47
CA ASN A 435 -23.31 33.59 20.05
C ASN A 435 -22.01 33.36 19.28
N VAL A 436 -22.13 32.71 18.12
CA VAL A 436 -21.02 32.59 17.15
C VAL A 436 -20.71 33.97 16.58
N THR A 437 -19.52 34.50 16.89
CA THR A 437 -19.10 35.84 16.47
C THR A 437 -17.79 35.77 15.69
N PHE A 438 -17.78 36.33 14.48
CA PHE A 438 -16.58 36.47 13.63
C PHE A 438 -16.75 37.65 12.67
N SER A 439 -15.65 38.10 12.06
CA SER A 439 -15.66 39.17 11.06
C SER A 439 -16.29 38.67 9.74
N PRO A 440 -17.32 39.34 9.19
CA PRO A 440 -17.88 38.99 7.88
C PRO A 440 -16.84 39.00 6.76
N PHE A 441 -15.83 39.87 6.87
CA PHE A 441 -14.73 39.96 5.91
C PHE A 441 -13.96 38.64 5.79
N SER A 442 -13.83 37.87 6.87
CA SER A 442 -13.15 36.57 6.86
C SER A 442 -13.87 35.54 5.99
N LEU A 443 -15.20 35.62 5.85
CA LEU A 443 -15.94 34.79 4.91
C LEU A 443 -15.79 35.30 3.47
N LEU A 444 -15.98 36.61 3.27
CA LEU A 444 -15.98 37.22 1.94
C LEU A 444 -14.62 37.13 1.25
N ALA A 445 -13.53 37.44 1.96
CA ALA A 445 -12.19 37.48 1.38
C ALA A 445 -11.69 36.11 0.87
N LYS A 446 -12.22 35.02 1.42
CA LYS A 446 -11.83 33.65 1.07
C LYS A 446 -12.96 32.83 0.45
N GLY A 447 -14.17 33.37 0.33
CA GLY A 447 -15.34 32.61 -0.12
C GLY A 447 -15.63 31.39 0.76
N ILE A 448 -15.55 31.53 2.09
CA ILE A 448 -15.78 30.42 3.02
C ILE A 448 -17.28 30.14 3.17
N ASN A 449 -17.65 28.86 3.13
CA ASN A 449 -18.98 28.39 3.50
C ASN A 449 -19.05 28.11 5.00
N PHE A 450 -20.09 28.59 5.67
CA PHE A 450 -20.33 28.32 7.09
C PHE A 450 -21.68 27.63 7.24
N THR A 451 -21.68 26.38 7.70
CA THR A 451 -22.89 25.55 7.84
C THR A 451 -22.94 24.82 9.18
N GLY A 452 -24.11 24.28 9.52
CA GLY A 452 -24.33 23.47 10.71
C GLY A 452 -24.91 22.10 10.36
N SER A 453 -24.67 21.10 11.21
CA SER A 453 -25.29 19.79 11.12
C SER A 453 -25.56 19.25 12.54
N VAL A 454 -26.79 18.78 12.77
CA VAL A 454 -27.25 18.34 14.10
C VAL A 454 -27.46 16.82 14.13
N ILE A 455 -28.27 16.28 13.21
CA ILE A 455 -28.56 14.85 13.08
C ILE A 455 -28.61 14.50 11.59
N GLY A 456 -27.99 13.38 11.20
CA GLY A 456 -28.06 12.86 9.83
C GLY A 456 -29.40 12.20 9.52
N SER A 457 -29.71 12.02 8.23
CA SER A 457 -30.85 11.23 7.79
C SER A 457 -30.71 9.75 8.20
N ILE A 458 -31.79 8.98 8.10
CA ILE A 458 -31.73 7.51 8.32
C ILE A 458 -30.69 6.86 7.41
N GLN A 459 -30.57 7.33 6.17
CA GLN A 459 -29.58 6.82 5.24
C GLN A 459 -28.16 7.18 5.69
N ASP A 460 -27.91 8.43 6.11
CA ASP A 460 -26.61 8.84 6.64
C ASP A 460 -26.21 8.02 7.86
N ILE A 461 -27.16 7.67 8.74
CA ILE A 461 -26.90 6.82 9.90
C ILE A 461 -26.50 5.41 9.47
N LYS A 462 -27.19 4.82 8.49
CA LYS A 462 -26.83 3.49 7.94
C LYS A 462 -25.45 3.50 7.32
N ASP A 463 -25.16 4.52 6.52
CA ASP A 463 -23.85 4.66 5.86
C ASP A 463 -22.74 4.90 6.88
N MET A 464 -23.00 5.72 7.90
CA MET A 464 -22.08 5.92 9.03
C MET A 464 -21.82 4.60 9.78
N LEU A 465 -22.84 3.81 10.10
CA LEU A 465 -22.67 2.53 10.78
C LEU A 465 -21.87 1.53 9.92
N LYS A 466 -22.10 1.52 8.61
CA LYS A 466 -21.33 0.72 7.65
C LYS A 466 -19.86 1.14 7.66
N VAL A 467 -19.58 2.44 7.51
CA VAL A 467 -18.21 2.98 7.58
C VAL A 467 -17.56 2.69 8.93
N ALA A 468 -18.28 2.86 10.04
CA ALA A 468 -17.75 2.60 11.37
C ALA A 468 -17.40 1.13 11.57
N SER A 469 -18.21 0.21 11.03
CA SER A 469 -17.91 -1.21 11.02
C SER A 469 -16.67 -1.52 10.19
N GLU A 470 -16.65 -1.09 8.92
CA GLU A 470 -15.59 -1.37 7.95
C GLU A 470 -14.23 -0.74 8.32
N LYS A 471 -14.24 0.45 8.91
CA LYS A 471 -13.05 1.23 9.26
C LYS A 471 -12.69 1.14 10.74
N ASN A 472 -13.36 0.25 11.48
CA ASN A 472 -13.16 0.07 12.92
C ASN A 472 -13.22 1.39 13.72
N VAL A 473 -14.12 2.30 13.34
CA VAL A 473 -14.36 3.53 14.10
C VAL A 473 -15.14 3.15 15.35
N ARG A 474 -14.61 3.46 16.53
CA ARG A 474 -15.21 3.13 17.82
C ARG A 474 -15.21 4.36 18.73
N PRO A 475 -16.33 4.67 19.40
CA PRO A 475 -16.32 5.70 20.43
C PRO A 475 -15.55 5.20 21.66
N ILE A 476 -14.78 6.08 22.29
CA ILE A 476 -14.24 5.81 23.62
C ILE A 476 -15.37 6.02 24.63
N ILE A 477 -15.75 4.95 25.31
CA ILE A 477 -16.88 4.95 26.24
C ILE A 477 -16.44 4.55 27.64
N GLN A 478 -17.11 5.14 28.63
CA GLN A 478 -17.10 4.70 30.01
C GLN A 478 -18.47 4.12 30.33
N LYS A 479 -18.51 2.83 30.67
CA LYS A 479 -19.75 2.13 30.99
C LYS A 479 -20.13 2.40 32.44
N VAL A 480 -21.40 2.72 32.68
CA VAL A 480 -21.96 2.94 34.01
C VAL A 480 -23.23 2.08 34.13
N PRO A 481 -23.40 1.30 35.21
CA PRO A 481 -24.63 0.52 35.40
C PRO A 481 -25.87 1.42 35.34
N MET A 482 -26.95 0.95 34.72
CA MET A 482 -28.19 1.71 34.60
C MET A 482 -28.72 2.14 35.99
N ALA A 483 -28.57 1.30 37.01
CA ALA A 483 -28.92 1.61 38.40
C ALA A 483 -28.16 2.82 38.98
N LYS A 484 -27.03 3.20 38.36
CA LYS A 484 -26.16 4.32 38.74
C LYS A 484 -26.22 5.48 37.73
N ALA A 485 -27.30 5.60 36.96
CA ALA A 485 -27.45 6.65 35.94
C ALA A 485 -27.17 8.07 36.47
N ASN A 486 -27.60 8.38 37.70
CA ASN A 486 -27.34 9.67 38.35
C ASN A 486 -25.84 9.90 38.60
N GLU A 487 -25.07 8.88 38.97
CA GLU A 487 -23.61 8.99 39.09
C GLU A 487 -22.99 9.30 37.72
N GLY A 488 -23.42 8.61 36.66
CA GLY A 488 -22.99 8.87 35.28
C GLY A 488 -23.26 10.31 34.82
N ILE A 489 -24.44 10.85 35.13
CA ILE A 489 -24.79 12.25 34.83
C ILE A 489 -23.87 13.21 35.60
N GLN A 490 -23.60 12.95 36.87
CA GLN A 490 -22.70 13.78 37.68
C GLN A 490 -21.27 13.74 37.15
N MET A 491 -20.80 12.60 36.65
CA MET A 491 -19.48 12.49 36.01
C MET A 491 -19.40 13.37 34.75
N VAL A 492 -20.44 13.37 33.91
CA VAL A 492 -20.49 14.24 32.72
C VAL A 492 -20.48 15.72 33.13
N ARG A 493 -21.31 16.11 34.11
CA ARG A 493 -21.38 17.50 34.61
C ARG A 493 -20.06 18.00 35.20
N LYS A 494 -19.33 17.12 35.88
CA LYS A 494 -18.02 17.43 36.47
C LYS A 494 -16.87 17.40 35.45
N GLY A 495 -17.15 17.06 34.18
CA GLY A 495 -16.12 16.90 33.16
C GLY A 495 -15.12 15.77 33.43
N SER A 496 -15.47 14.84 34.34
CA SER A 496 -14.58 13.71 34.71
C SER A 496 -14.68 12.54 33.74
N VAL A 497 -15.49 12.66 32.69
CA VAL A 497 -15.66 11.67 31.62
C VAL A 497 -14.72 12.03 30.50
N ARG A 498 -13.87 11.08 30.09
CA ARG A 498 -12.87 11.31 29.05
C ARG A 498 -13.50 11.60 27.67
N TYR A 499 -14.64 10.98 27.34
CA TYR A 499 -15.39 11.21 26.08
C TYR A 499 -16.91 10.99 26.22
N ARG A 500 -17.36 9.75 26.40
CA ARG A 500 -18.81 9.43 26.47
C ARG A 500 -19.11 8.45 27.60
N VAL A 501 -20.26 8.62 28.25
CA VAL A 501 -20.83 7.61 29.17
C VAL A 501 -21.88 6.79 28.42
N VAL A 502 -21.88 5.47 28.64
CA VAL A 502 -22.93 4.55 28.19
C VAL A 502 -23.53 3.87 29.40
N LEU A 503 -24.86 3.91 29.51
CA LEU A 503 -25.58 3.15 30.53
C LEU A 503 -25.77 1.72 30.05
N GLU A 504 -25.40 0.76 30.89
CA GLU A 504 -25.51 -0.68 30.58
C GLU A 504 -26.31 -1.38 31.69
N ASN A 505 -27.16 -2.33 31.30
CA ASN A 505 -27.97 -3.14 32.22
C ASN A 505 -27.22 -4.40 32.65
#